data_AF-A0A1G8S690-F1
#
_entry.id   AF-A0A1G8S690-F1
#
_cell.length_a   1.000
_cell.length_b   1.000
_cell.length_c   1.000
_cell.angle_alpha   90.00
_cell.angle_beta   90.00
_cell.angle_gamma   90.00
#
_symmetry.space_group_name_H-M   'P 1'
#
loop_
_entity.id
_entity.type
_entity.pdbx_description
1 polymer ?
#
loop_
_entity_poly.entity_id
_entity_poly.type
_entity_poly.pdbx_seq_one_letter_code
_entity_poly.pdbx_strand_id
1 'polypeptide(L)'
;MITLPDDEMMEKYKLNEIWFSIYEYRKEKSKGILGFILLNLLVDKGYAIQVDYKENPRDYLGNIREYWDCETKIVEFEADNDQTYLAKVPADSTLENIYEIKIKPFNG
;
A
#
# COMPACT_ATOMS: atom_id res chain seq x y z
N MET A 1 -17.55 -6.99 -4.97
CA MET A 1 -16.45 -7.70 -4.28
C MET A 1 -17.01 -8.33 -3.02
N ILE A 2 -16.75 -9.61 -2.78
CA ILE A 2 -17.07 -10.24 -1.49
C ILE A 2 -15.95 -9.83 -0.54
N THR A 3 -16.23 -8.94 0.39
CA THR A 3 -15.30 -8.59 1.48
C THR A 3 -15.39 -9.64 2.56
N LEU A 4 -14.24 -10.21 2.93
CA LEU A 4 -14.12 -11.11 4.09
C LEU A 4 -14.55 -10.39 5.38
N PRO A 5 -15.12 -11.12 6.37
CA PRO A 5 -15.30 -10.63 7.73
C PRO A 5 -13.99 -10.09 8.32
N ASP A 6 -14.10 -9.12 9.24
CA ASP A 6 -12.95 -8.41 9.81
C ASP A 6 -11.95 -9.33 10.52
N ASP A 7 -12.47 -10.33 11.21
CA ASP A 7 -11.74 -11.40 11.90
C ASP A 7 -11.00 -12.28 10.91
N GLU A 8 -11.65 -12.71 9.84
CA GLU A 8 -11.02 -13.49 8.77
C GLU A 8 -9.94 -12.67 8.04
N MET A 9 -10.15 -11.37 7.81
CA MET A 9 -9.12 -10.49 7.25
C MET A 9 -7.92 -10.35 8.18
N MET A 10 -8.18 -10.13 9.48
CA MET A 10 -7.14 -9.94 10.48
C MET A 10 -6.25 -11.17 10.60
N GLU A 11 -6.84 -12.37 10.57
CA GLU A 11 -6.10 -13.63 10.62
C GLU A 11 -5.37 -13.92 9.30
N LYS A 12 -6.08 -13.83 8.16
CA LYS A 12 -5.52 -14.18 6.84
C LYS A 12 -4.29 -13.36 6.48
N TYR A 13 -4.29 -12.07 6.79
CA TYR A 13 -3.18 -11.17 6.47
C TYR A 13 -2.27 -10.87 7.67
N LYS A 14 -2.43 -11.59 8.79
CA LYS A 14 -1.66 -11.39 10.03
C LYS A 14 -1.63 -9.92 10.48
N LEU A 15 -2.77 -9.25 10.37
CA LEU A 15 -2.90 -7.84 10.76
C LEU A 15 -2.78 -7.65 12.28
N ASN A 16 -2.80 -8.74 13.04
CA ASN A 16 -2.44 -8.76 14.46
C ASN A 16 -0.97 -8.39 14.73
N GLU A 17 -0.10 -8.35 13.70
CA GLU A 17 1.23 -7.74 13.80
C GLU A 17 1.18 -6.20 13.86
N ILE A 18 0.03 -5.60 13.54
CA ILE A 18 -0.17 -4.15 13.43
C ILE A 18 -1.14 -3.64 14.50
N TRP A 19 -2.28 -4.34 14.68
CA TRP A 19 -3.28 -4.02 15.70
C TRP A 19 -3.33 -5.12 16.75
N PHE A 20 -3.24 -4.76 18.04
CA PHE A 20 -3.25 -5.74 19.12
C PHE A 20 -4.62 -6.40 19.32
N SER A 21 -5.69 -5.78 18.81
CA SER A 21 -7.04 -6.34 18.88
C SER A 21 -7.90 -6.00 17.65
N ILE A 22 -8.91 -6.83 17.41
CA ILE A 22 -9.91 -6.58 16.38
C ILE A 22 -10.71 -5.29 16.64
N TYR A 23 -10.79 -4.85 17.90
CA TYR A 23 -11.43 -3.59 18.25
C TYR A 23 -10.63 -2.38 17.76
N GLU A 24 -9.31 -2.40 17.93
CA GLU A 24 -8.42 -1.36 17.40
C GLU A 24 -8.47 -1.31 15.87
N TYR A 25 -8.36 -2.47 15.23
CA TYR A 25 -8.51 -2.59 13.77
C TYR A 25 -9.85 -2.02 13.29
N ARG A 26 -10.98 -2.39 13.91
CA ARG A 26 -12.31 -1.87 13.54
C ARG A 26 -12.42 -0.37 13.77
N LYS A 27 -11.87 0.14 14.88
CA LYS A 27 -11.87 1.57 15.21
C LYS A 27 -11.09 2.36 14.17
N GLU A 28 -9.92 1.89 13.74
CA GLU A 28 -9.10 2.57 12.74
C GLU A 28 -9.68 2.43 11.33
N LYS A 29 -10.18 1.25 10.98
CA LYS A 29 -10.96 1.03 9.76
C LYS A 29 -12.15 2.01 9.67
N SER A 30 -12.87 2.23 10.77
CA SER A 30 -14.01 3.17 10.81
C SER A 30 -13.62 4.64 10.63
N LYS A 31 -12.34 4.97 10.81
CA LYS A 31 -11.78 6.31 10.56
C LYS A 31 -11.30 6.48 9.12
N GLY A 32 -11.33 5.41 8.31
CA GLY A 32 -10.85 5.44 6.93
C GLY A 32 -9.34 5.62 6.81
N ILE A 33 -8.55 5.03 7.72
CA ILE A 33 -7.06 5.08 7.69
C ILE A 33 -6.42 3.73 7.35
N LEU A 34 -7.23 2.76 6.91
CA LEU A 34 -6.77 1.39 6.71
C LEU A 34 -5.84 1.26 5.50
N GLY A 35 -6.13 1.96 4.41
CA GLY A 35 -5.23 2.07 3.27
C GLY A 35 -3.91 2.73 3.65
N PHE A 36 -3.94 3.80 4.47
CA PHE A 36 -2.73 4.45 4.96
C PHE A 36 -1.85 3.49 5.78
N ILE A 37 -2.45 2.72 6.69
CA ILE A 37 -1.71 1.78 7.54
C ILE A 37 -1.12 0.64 6.72
N LEU A 38 -1.89 0.09 5.77
CA LEU A 38 -1.39 -0.94 4.86
C LEU A 38 -0.25 -0.41 3.99
N LEU A 39 -0.35 0.83 3.50
CA LEU A 39 0.72 1.44 2.72
C LEU A 39 2.02 1.56 3.55
N ASN A 40 1.92 2.02 4.80
CA ASN A 40 3.09 2.09 5.69
C ASN A 40 3.67 0.70 6.01
N LEU A 41 2.82 -0.33 6.16
CA LEU A 41 3.30 -1.71 6.32
C LEU A 41 4.05 -2.19 5.06
N LEU A 42 3.54 -1.89 3.86
CA LEU A 42 4.21 -2.23 2.61
C LEU A 42 5.58 -1.55 2.53
N VAL A 43 5.71 -0.30 3.00
CA VAL A 43 7.00 0.39 3.11
C VAL A 43 7.93 -0.31 4.09
N ASP A 44 7.47 -0.62 5.31
CA ASP A 44 8.27 -1.29 6.34
C ASP A 44 8.80 -2.65 5.89
N LYS A 45 7.97 -3.42 5.18
CA LYS A 45 8.35 -4.74 4.62
C LYS A 45 9.15 -4.64 3.30
N GLY A 46 9.33 -3.42 2.77
CA GLY A 46 10.09 -3.14 1.54
C GLY A 46 9.36 -3.43 0.23
N TYR A 47 8.04 -3.66 0.27
CA TYR A 47 7.17 -3.82 -0.90
C TYR A 47 6.85 -2.49 -1.60
N ALA A 48 6.89 -1.40 -0.85
CA ALA A 48 6.79 -0.05 -1.36
C ALA A 48 7.99 0.77 -0.86
N ILE A 49 8.27 1.88 -1.53
CA ILE A 49 9.21 2.89 -1.05
C ILE A 49 8.46 4.20 -0.82
N GLN A 50 8.87 4.92 0.21
CA GLN A 50 8.44 6.30 0.46
C GLN A 50 9.56 7.23 -0.01
N VAL A 51 9.19 8.24 -0.79
CA VAL A 51 10.08 9.29 -1.31
C VAL A 51 9.61 10.62 -0.73
N ASP A 52 10.54 11.38 -0.15
CA ASP A 52 10.24 12.70 0.41
C ASP A 52 9.85 13.67 -0.70
N TYR A 53 8.92 14.57 -0.41
CA TYR A 53 8.39 15.56 -1.36
C TYR A 53 9.46 16.47 -2.00
N LYS A 54 10.64 16.59 -1.37
CA LYS A 54 11.77 17.37 -1.90
C LYS A 54 12.63 16.59 -2.88
N GLU A 55 12.45 15.29 -2.97
CA GLU A 55 13.26 14.40 -3.77
C GLU A 55 12.58 14.05 -5.08
N ASN A 56 13.34 13.59 -6.07
CA ASN A 56 12.81 13.15 -7.35
C ASN A 56 12.51 11.65 -7.30
N PRO A 57 11.24 11.23 -7.43
CA PRO A 57 10.86 9.81 -7.42
C PRO A 57 11.60 8.94 -8.45
N ARG A 58 12.03 9.53 -9.57
CA ARG A 58 12.80 8.82 -10.61
C ARG A 58 14.14 8.29 -10.11
N ASP A 59 14.76 8.98 -9.15
CA ASP A 59 16.06 8.60 -8.61
C ASP A 59 15.98 7.32 -7.75
N TYR A 60 14.76 6.94 -7.36
CA TYR A 60 14.48 5.82 -6.47
C TYR A 60 13.89 4.59 -7.18
N LEU A 61 13.62 4.64 -8.49
CA LEU A 61 13.00 3.50 -9.20
C LEU A 61 13.84 2.22 -9.12
N GLY A 62 15.17 2.35 -9.08
CA GLY A 62 16.09 1.22 -8.91
C GLY A 62 16.03 0.57 -7.52
N ASN A 63 15.45 1.25 -6.52
CA ASN A 63 15.33 0.76 -5.15
C ASN A 63 14.02 -0.03 -4.93
N ILE A 64 13.09 0.02 -5.89
CA ILE A 64 11.83 -0.73 -5.80
C ILE A 64 12.11 -2.20 -6.10
N ARG A 65 11.94 -3.03 -5.08
CA ARG A 65 12.15 -4.48 -5.17
C ARG A 65 11.14 -5.12 -6.14
N GLU A 66 11.64 -6.10 -6.88
CA GLU A 66 10.84 -6.96 -7.75
C GLU A 66 10.39 -8.19 -6.95
N TYR A 67 9.08 -8.31 -6.73
CA TYR A 67 8.50 -9.45 -6.00
C TYR A 67 7.65 -10.36 -6.87
N TRP A 68 7.44 -9.97 -8.13
CA TRP A 68 6.54 -10.65 -9.06
C TRP A 68 7.35 -11.40 -10.10
N ASP A 69 6.96 -12.65 -10.37
CA ASP A 69 7.55 -13.48 -11.42
C ASP A 69 6.94 -13.18 -12.82
N CYS A 70 6.46 -11.96 -13.03
CA CYS A 70 5.79 -11.51 -14.25
C CYS A 70 6.21 -10.08 -14.63
N GLU A 71 5.74 -9.59 -15.78
CA GLU A 71 5.96 -8.20 -16.16
C GLU A 71 5.27 -7.25 -15.18
N THR A 72 5.98 -6.21 -14.74
CA THR A 72 5.49 -5.25 -13.76
C THR A 72 5.48 -3.82 -14.29
N LYS A 73 4.63 -3.00 -13.67
CA LYS A 73 4.58 -1.56 -13.83
C LYS A 73 4.76 -0.88 -12.47
N ILE A 74 5.21 0.37 -12.50
CA ILE A 74 5.36 1.19 -11.30
C ILE A 74 4.08 2.00 -11.12
N VAL A 75 3.58 2.02 -9.89
CA VAL A 75 2.41 2.80 -9.49
C VAL A 75 2.76 3.73 -8.34
N GLU A 76 2.03 4.83 -8.25
CA GLU A 76 2.07 5.78 -7.16
C GLU A 76 0.83 5.61 -6.27
N PHE A 77 1.02 5.67 -4.94
CA PHE A 77 -0.08 5.74 -3.99
C PHE A 77 -0.24 7.18 -3.49
N GLU A 78 -1.45 7.72 -3.60
CA GLU A 78 -1.79 9.06 -3.13
C GLU A 78 -2.21 9.00 -1.66
N ALA A 79 -1.24 9.13 -0.76
CA ALA A 79 -1.50 9.39 0.65
C ALA A 79 -1.52 10.90 0.89
N ASP A 80 -2.50 11.38 1.65
CA ASP A 80 -2.72 12.80 1.95
C ASP A 80 -1.70 13.33 2.99
N ASN A 81 -0.41 13.24 2.66
CA ASN A 81 0.70 13.57 3.57
C ASN A 81 1.95 14.14 2.86
N ASP A 82 1.78 14.69 1.65
CA ASP A 82 2.84 15.25 0.79
C ASP A 82 3.93 14.26 0.34
N GLN A 83 3.89 13.00 0.77
CA GLN A 83 4.89 12.00 0.41
C GLN A 83 4.49 11.27 -0.88
N THR A 84 5.49 10.83 -1.65
CA THR A 84 5.25 9.95 -2.79
C THR A 84 5.58 8.52 -2.41
N TYR A 85 4.65 7.60 -2.65
CA TYR A 85 4.87 6.17 -2.40
C TYR A 85 4.85 5.41 -3.70
N LEU A 86 5.89 4.61 -3.95
CA LEU A 86 6.02 3.82 -5.18
C LEU A 86 6.06 2.32 -4.89
N ALA A 87 5.44 1.52 -5.75
CA ALA A 87 5.63 0.08 -5.76
C ALA A 87 5.56 -0.49 -7.17
N LYS A 88 6.12 -1.70 -7.33
CA LYS A 88 5.91 -2.52 -8.53
C LYS A 88 4.70 -3.43 -8.33
N VAL A 89 3.83 -3.44 -9.33
CA VAL A 89 2.66 -4.31 -9.40
C VAL A 89 2.63 -5.02 -10.74
N PRO A 90 1.95 -6.16 -10.89
CA PRO A 90 1.78 -6.82 -12.19
C PRO A 90 1.23 -5.83 -13.24
N ALA A 91 1.76 -5.90 -14.46
CA ALA A 91 1.41 -4.95 -15.52
C ALA A 91 -0.10 -5.00 -15.88
N ASP A 92 -0.70 -6.19 -15.81
CA ASP A 92 -2.11 -6.46 -16.03
C ASP A 92 -3.02 -6.09 -14.84
N SER A 93 -2.43 -5.66 -13.71
CA SER A 93 -3.19 -5.25 -12.53
C SER A 93 -4.14 -4.09 -12.86
N THR A 94 -5.41 -4.26 -12.52
CA THR A 94 -6.46 -3.24 -12.66
C THR A 94 -6.78 -2.56 -11.32
N LEU A 95 -5.84 -2.59 -10.36
CA LEU A 95 -6.03 -1.95 -9.06
C LEU A 95 -6.03 -0.43 -9.19
N GLU A 96 -7.14 0.20 -8.78
CA GLU A 96 -7.32 1.66 -8.79
C GLU A 96 -7.15 2.28 -7.40
N ASN A 97 -7.27 1.47 -6.34
CA ASN A 97 -7.18 1.92 -4.96
C ASN A 97 -6.86 0.77 -3.99
N ILE A 98 -6.28 1.13 -2.85
CA ILE A 98 -6.22 0.30 -1.64
C ILE A 98 -6.99 1.02 -0.53
N TYR A 99 -8.23 0.59 -0.30
CA TYR A 99 -9.20 1.30 0.54
C TYR A 99 -9.36 2.76 0.11
N GLU A 100 -9.05 3.72 0.98
CA GLU A 100 -9.14 5.16 0.71
C GLU A 100 -8.00 5.72 -0.15
N ILE A 101 -6.89 4.98 -0.28
CA ILE A 101 -5.69 5.45 -0.98
C ILE A 101 -5.82 5.13 -2.46
N LYS A 102 -5.76 6.16 -3.29
CA LYS A 102 -5.80 6.00 -4.75
C LYS A 102 -4.46 5.51 -5.28
N ILE A 103 -4.53 4.70 -6.33
CA ILE A 103 -3.38 4.19 -7.06
C ILE A 103 -3.44 4.79 -8.46
N LYS A 104 -2.32 5.34 -8.92
CA LYS A 104 -2.18 5.85 -10.28
C LYS A 104 -0.92 5.31 -10.95
N PRO A 105 -0.89 5.23 -12.29
CA PRO A 105 0.35 4.93 -13.00
C PRO A 105 1.43 5.96 -12.65
N PHE A 106 2.65 5.50 -12.40
CA PHE A 106 3.80 6.38 -12.30
C PHE A 106 4.14 6.91 -13.70
N ASN A 107 3.82 8.17 -13.95
CA ASN A 107 4.07 8.82 -15.25
C ASN A 107 5.38 9.61 -15.27
N GLY A 108 6.19 9.46 -14.22
CA GLY A 108 7.50 10.06 -13.98
C GLY A 108 7.93 11.03 -15.05
#